data_AF-A0A1Z3N783-F1
#
_entry.id   AF-A0A1Z3N783-F1
#
_cell.length_a   1.000
_cell.length_b   1.000
_cell.length_c   1.000
_cell.angle_alpha   90.00
_cell.angle_beta   90.00
_cell.angle_gamma   90.00
#
_symmetry.space_group_name_H-M   'P 1'
#
loop_
_entity.id
_entity.type
_entity.pdbx_description
1 polymer ?
#
loop_
_entity_poly.entity_id
_entity_poly.type
_entity_poly.pdbx_seq_one_letter_code
_entity_poly.pdbx_strand_id
1 'polypeptide(L)'
;MIILLSLALCLSIAAPDVLLTNTTHLSQKFQEKCVHFLPKNSLEQQSLASLLCGEKITDAELQKNLQRTSLIHIFVISGSHLILLDELLSILRIPLFVRILFLGFYSLIVGWQPPAVRALLALITRHSLKHFRLHLPPDLGVLAAGLITLSLFPTWWDSLSLLMSWCAALALCWGSLLRVKPPLPRLLLSQVGIFVFMSAPLWGLGSLHPLSLIYNLLLAPVVSYALLPLAFFVTLLPSGVFVFDAVMEFFRQTLAFLSEPIVMHKTRPPSVAALWWWIVFWQVIMHFLRLHLWQGRDSR
;
A
#
# COMPACT_ATOMS: atom_id res chain seq x y z
N MET A 1 -12.99 21.16 14.73
CA MET A 1 -13.91 21.94 13.87
C MET A 1 -13.35 22.17 12.46
N ILE A 2 -12.15 22.76 12.29
CA ILE A 2 -11.61 23.07 10.94
C ILE A 2 -11.48 21.81 10.05
N ILE A 3 -10.98 20.69 10.58
CA ILE A 3 -10.85 19.42 9.82
C ILE A 3 -12.22 18.84 9.43
N LEU A 4 -13.22 18.96 10.30
CA LEU A 4 -14.60 18.53 10.02
C LEU A 4 -15.31 19.45 9.00
N LEU A 5 -14.97 20.75 9.01
CA LEU A 5 -15.48 21.71 8.03
C LEU A 5 -14.82 21.52 6.66
N SER A 6 -13.50 21.27 6.62
CA SER A 6 -12.80 20.90 5.39
C SER A 6 -13.24 19.55 4.87
N LEU A 7 -13.57 18.60 5.74
CA LEU A 7 -14.18 17.32 5.39
C LEU A 7 -15.54 17.54 4.71
N ALA A 8 -16.42 18.36 5.29
CA ALA A 8 -17.73 18.67 4.71
C ALA A 8 -17.61 19.38 3.35
N LEU A 9 -16.64 20.31 3.21
CA LEU A 9 -16.36 20.99 1.94
C LEU A 9 -15.74 20.08 0.88
N CYS A 10 -14.81 19.19 1.26
CA CYS A 10 -14.20 18.25 0.32
C CYS A 10 -15.20 17.18 -0.13
N LEU A 11 -16.08 16.69 0.76
CA LEU A 11 -17.16 15.76 0.40
C LEU A 11 -18.25 16.39 -0.47
N SER A 12 -18.34 17.72 -0.54
CA SER A 12 -19.28 18.43 -1.42
C SER A 12 -18.68 18.79 -2.80
N ILE A 13 -17.37 18.62 -2.98
CA ILE A 13 -16.70 18.73 -4.28
C ILE A 13 -16.43 17.31 -4.78
N ALA A 14 -17.49 16.62 -5.18
CA ALA A 14 -17.32 15.36 -5.90
C ALA A 14 -16.69 15.66 -7.27
N ALA A 15 -15.65 14.91 -7.64
CA ALA A 15 -15.15 14.96 -9.01
C ALA A 15 -16.30 14.57 -9.97
N PRO A 16 -16.45 15.26 -11.12
CA PRO A 16 -17.53 14.93 -12.05
C PRO A 16 -17.38 13.49 -12.53
N ASP A 17 -18.50 12.75 -12.58
CA ASP A 17 -18.52 11.31 -12.93
C ASP A 17 -17.81 11.01 -14.26
N VAL A 18 -17.88 11.94 -15.21
CA VAL A 18 -17.21 11.85 -16.51
C VAL A 18 -15.67 11.79 -16.37
N LEU A 19 -15.10 12.53 -15.41
CA LEU A 19 -13.66 12.51 -15.15
C LEU A 19 -13.24 11.14 -14.59
N LEU A 20 -14.02 10.62 -13.65
CA LEU A 20 -13.82 9.31 -13.04
C LEU A 20 -13.85 8.20 -14.09
N THR A 21 -14.91 8.13 -14.90
CA THR A 21 -15.04 7.11 -15.96
C THR A 21 -13.93 7.20 -17.00
N ASN A 22 -13.55 8.42 -17.40
CA ASN A 22 -12.49 8.63 -18.37
C ASN A 22 -11.13 8.21 -17.82
N THR A 23 -10.82 8.56 -16.56
CA THR A 23 -9.57 8.14 -15.92
C THR A 23 -9.48 6.63 -15.75
N THR A 24 -10.58 5.95 -15.40
CA THR A 24 -10.61 4.48 -15.30
C THR A 24 -10.41 3.80 -16.64
N HIS A 25 -11.07 4.27 -17.70
CA HIS A 25 -10.88 3.70 -19.04
C HIS A 25 -9.47 3.98 -19.60
N LEU A 26 -8.93 5.17 -19.30
CA LEU A 26 -7.56 5.51 -19.65
C LEU A 26 -6.55 4.62 -18.92
N SER A 27 -6.73 4.42 -17.61
CA SER A 27 -5.85 3.55 -16.82
C SER A 27 -5.90 2.11 -17.27
N GLN A 28 -7.09 1.59 -17.63
CA GLN A 28 -7.22 0.24 -18.20
C GLN A 28 -6.41 0.10 -19.49
N LYS A 29 -6.50 1.06 -20.41
CA LYS A 29 -5.69 1.05 -21.64
C LYS A 29 -4.19 1.10 -21.38
N PHE A 30 -3.74 1.87 -20.38
CA PHE A 30 -2.33 1.92 -20.02
C PHE A 30 -1.86 0.63 -19.33
N GLN A 31 -2.70 0.03 -18.51
CA GLN A 31 -2.44 -1.25 -17.87
C GLN A 31 -2.31 -2.38 -18.92
N GLU A 32 -3.24 -2.46 -19.88
CA GLU A 32 -3.16 -3.41 -21.00
C GLU A 32 -1.87 -3.24 -21.80
N LYS A 33 -1.49 -1.99 -22.11
CA LYS A 33 -0.21 -1.69 -22.77
C LYS A 33 0.97 -2.14 -21.92
N CYS A 34 0.96 -1.87 -20.61
CA CYS A 34 2.01 -2.30 -19.69
C CYS A 34 2.22 -3.81 -19.78
N VAL A 35 1.15 -4.60 -19.65
CA VAL A 35 1.19 -6.06 -19.74
C VAL A 35 1.73 -6.52 -21.10
N HIS A 36 1.34 -5.85 -22.19
CA HIS A 36 1.84 -6.17 -23.52
C HIS A 36 3.35 -5.89 -23.70
N PHE A 37 3.89 -4.88 -23.01
CA PHE A 37 5.31 -4.52 -23.04
C PHE A 37 6.19 -5.43 -22.17
N LEU A 38 5.60 -6.26 -21.31
CA LEU A 38 6.38 -7.17 -20.48
C LEU A 38 7.07 -8.26 -21.32
N PRO A 39 8.26 -8.72 -20.89
CA PRO A 39 8.98 -9.82 -21.53
C PRO A 39 8.14 -11.11 -21.49
N LYS A 40 7.68 -11.56 -22.67
CA LYS A 40 6.85 -12.77 -22.83
C LYS A 40 7.63 -14.08 -22.66
N ASN A 41 8.94 -14.02 -22.59
CA ASN A 41 9.83 -15.16 -22.39
C ASN A 41 10.04 -15.53 -20.91
N SER A 42 9.45 -14.79 -19.97
CA SER A 42 9.48 -15.11 -18.54
C SER A 42 8.54 -16.27 -18.22
N LEU A 43 9.04 -17.25 -17.48
CA LEU A 43 8.23 -18.34 -16.92
C LEU A 43 7.23 -17.82 -15.88
N GLU A 44 7.55 -16.68 -15.25
CA GLU A 44 6.80 -16.03 -14.18
C GLU A 44 6.07 -14.76 -14.65
N GLN A 45 5.58 -14.76 -15.89
CA GLN A 45 4.94 -13.59 -16.52
C GLN A 45 3.77 -13.03 -15.70
N GLN A 46 2.97 -13.89 -15.06
CA GLN A 46 1.82 -13.47 -14.24
C GLN A 46 2.27 -12.74 -12.96
N SER A 47 3.32 -13.22 -12.33
CA SER A 47 3.97 -12.61 -11.16
C SER A 47 4.54 -11.23 -11.53
N LEU A 48 5.19 -11.14 -12.69
CA LEU A 48 5.72 -9.89 -13.24
C LEU A 48 4.60 -8.86 -13.53
N ALA A 49 3.51 -9.29 -14.17
CA ALA A 49 2.36 -8.45 -14.46
C ALA A 49 1.66 -7.95 -13.18
N SER A 50 1.56 -8.80 -12.17
CA SER A 50 0.98 -8.43 -10.87
C SER A 50 1.81 -7.39 -10.15
N LEU A 51 3.14 -7.53 -10.14
CA LEU A 51 4.06 -6.63 -9.44
C LEU A 51 4.22 -5.26 -10.10
N LEU A 52 4.25 -5.20 -11.44
CA LEU A 52 4.55 -3.95 -12.18
C LEU A 52 3.31 -3.26 -12.76
N CYS A 53 2.36 -4.04 -13.29
CA CYS A 53 1.19 -3.50 -13.96
C CYS A 53 -0.07 -3.59 -13.09
N GLY A 54 -0.01 -4.26 -11.93
CA GLY A 54 -1.14 -4.34 -11.00
C GLY A 54 -2.26 -5.25 -11.48
N GLU A 55 -1.95 -6.21 -12.34
CA GLU A 55 -2.90 -7.27 -12.65
C GLU A 55 -3.21 -8.10 -11.40
N LYS A 56 -4.39 -8.72 -11.40
CA LYS A 56 -4.76 -9.64 -10.34
C LYS A 56 -3.97 -10.93 -10.51
N ILE A 57 -3.51 -11.50 -9.40
CA ILE A 57 -2.85 -12.80 -9.40
C ILE A 57 -3.84 -13.86 -9.90
N THR A 58 -3.54 -14.47 -11.03
CA THR A 58 -4.34 -15.54 -11.65
C THR A 58 -3.92 -16.93 -11.20
N ASP A 59 -2.66 -17.10 -10.75
CA ASP A 59 -2.19 -18.34 -10.16
C ASP A 59 -2.84 -18.57 -8.78
N ALA A 60 -3.74 -19.54 -8.74
CA ALA A 60 -4.48 -19.92 -7.55
C ALA A 60 -3.59 -20.46 -6.43
N GLU A 61 -2.48 -21.13 -6.76
CA GLU A 61 -1.57 -21.68 -5.76
C GLU A 61 -0.77 -20.56 -5.10
N LEU A 62 -0.15 -19.69 -5.91
CA LEU A 62 0.53 -18.50 -5.41
C LEU A 62 -0.40 -17.62 -4.58
N GLN A 63 -1.61 -17.34 -5.08
CA GLN A 63 -2.60 -16.56 -4.35
C GLN A 63 -2.95 -17.18 -3.00
N LYS A 64 -3.19 -18.50 -2.95
CA LYS A 64 -3.50 -19.22 -1.72
C LYS A 64 -2.34 -19.20 -0.73
N ASN A 65 -1.11 -19.37 -1.21
CA ASN A 65 0.08 -19.35 -0.36
C ASN A 65 0.35 -17.94 0.19
N LEU A 66 0.10 -16.90 -0.60
CA LEU A 66 0.16 -15.49 -0.17
C LEU A 66 -0.94 -15.15 0.85
N GLN A 67 -2.15 -15.69 0.68
CA GLN A 67 -3.23 -15.53 1.66
C GLN A 67 -2.92 -16.25 2.98
N ARG A 68 -2.40 -17.48 2.91
CA ARG A 68 -1.97 -18.27 4.08
C ARG A 68 -0.89 -17.57 4.88
N THR A 69 0.09 -16.98 4.22
CA THR A 69 1.19 -16.25 4.88
C THR A 69 0.84 -14.80 5.21
N SER A 70 -0.36 -14.34 4.83
CA SER A 70 -0.83 -12.96 4.98
C SER A 70 0.01 -11.91 4.24
N LEU A 71 0.68 -12.31 3.16
CA LEU A 71 1.51 -11.47 2.29
C LEU A 71 0.77 -10.93 1.05
N ILE A 72 -0.48 -11.34 0.83
CA ILE A 72 -1.28 -10.94 -0.34
C ILE A 72 -1.37 -9.42 -0.54
N HIS A 73 -1.38 -8.66 0.56
CA HIS A 73 -1.47 -7.20 0.56
C HIS A 73 -0.17 -6.49 0.16
N ILE A 74 0.96 -7.20 0.17
CA ILE A 74 2.29 -6.70 -0.22
C ILE A 74 2.63 -7.11 -1.63
N PHE A 75 2.17 -8.28 -2.09
CA PHE A 75 2.48 -8.79 -3.42
C PHE A 75 1.69 -8.09 -4.53
N VAL A 76 0.43 -7.74 -4.27
CA VAL A 76 -0.35 -6.89 -5.19
C VAL A 76 0.07 -5.43 -4.97
N ILE A 77 0.06 -4.62 -6.04
CA ILE A 77 0.48 -3.22 -6.00
C ILE A 77 -0.15 -2.49 -4.81
N SER A 78 0.74 -2.09 -3.91
CA SER A 78 0.42 -1.46 -2.65
C SER A 78 1.03 -0.06 -2.61
N GLY A 79 0.56 0.78 -1.68
CA GLY A 79 1.11 2.12 -1.51
C GLY A 79 2.61 2.15 -1.19
N SER A 80 3.18 1.05 -0.66
CA SER A 80 4.62 0.96 -0.37
C SER A 80 5.46 0.90 -1.63
N HIS A 81 4.94 0.36 -2.74
CA HIS A 81 5.62 0.38 -4.03
C HIS A 81 5.85 1.83 -4.46
N LEU A 82 4.79 2.64 -4.44
CA LEU A 82 4.88 4.06 -4.83
C LEU A 82 5.86 4.85 -3.95
N ILE A 83 5.88 4.57 -2.65
CA ILE A 83 6.80 5.20 -1.69
C ILE A 83 8.24 4.78 -1.98
N LEU A 84 8.50 3.49 -2.25
CA LEU A 84 9.83 2.99 -2.59
C LEU A 84 10.34 3.60 -3.90
N LEU A 85 9.46 3.74 -4.91
CA LEU A 85 9.81 4.46 -6.14
C LEU A 85 10.13 5.93 -5.85
N ASP A 86 9.37 6.63 -5.00
CA ASP A 86 9.70 8.01 -4.60
C ASP A 86 11.07 8.11 -3.92
N GLU A 87 11.40 7.17 -3.03
CA GLU A 87 12.70 7.10 -2.37
C GLU A 87 13.84 6.89 -3.38
N LEU A 88 13.68 5.96 -4.32
CA LEU A 88 14.66 5.71 -5.38
C LEU A 88 14.88 6.96 -6.26
N LEU A 89 13.80 7.60 -6.71
CA LEU A 89 13.88 8.83 -7.51
C LEU A 89 14.50 9.99 -6.71
N SER A 90 14.27 10.02 -5.39
CA SER A 90 14.87 11.01 -4.49
C SER A 90 16.38 10.77 -4.31
N ILE A 91 16.84 9.52 -4.25
CA ILE A 91 18.28 9.18 -4.22
C ILE A 91 18.95 9.64 -5.51
N LEU A 92 18.27 9.48 -6.65
CA LEU A 92 18.71 9.98 -7.97
C LEU A 92 18.63 11.50 -8.11
N ARG A 93 18.25 12.24 -7.04
CA ARG A 93 18.12 13.70 -6.99
C ARG A 93 17.17 14.29 -8.04
N ILE A 94 16.15 13.52 -8.46
CA ILE A 94 15.13 14.00 -9.38
C ILE A 94 14.26 15.04 -8.68
N PRO A 95 13.98 16.20 -9.31
CA PRO A 95 13.19 17.26 -8.69
C PRO A 95 11.76 16.79 -8.41
N LEU A 96 11.21 17.22 -7.27
CA LEU A 96 9.94 16.71 -6.75
C LEU A 96 8.78 16.77 -7.77
N PHE A 97 8.66 17.87 -8.52
CA PHE A 97 7.62 18.02 -9.53
C PHE A 97 7.66 16.88 -10.57
N VAL A 98 8.86 16.52 -11.04
CA VAL A 98 9.06 15.41 -11.97
C VAL A 98 8.75 14.07 -11.30
N ARG A 99 9.09 13.89 -10.02
CA ARG A 99 8.72 12.68 -9.28
C ARG A 99 7.20 12.54 -9.17
N ILE A 100 6.48 13.59 -8.79
CA ILE A 100 5.01 13.56 -8.69
C ILE A 100 4.38 13.23 -10.05
N LEU A 101 4.88 13.82 -11.14
CA LEU A 101 4.41 13.52 -12.49
C LEU A 101 4.67 12.05 -12.86
N PHE A 102 5.87 11.56 -12.58
CA PHE A 102 6.24 10.17 -12.84
C PHE A 102 5.41 9.17 -12.03
N LEU A 103 5.23 9.41 -10.72
CA LEU A 103 4.42 8.55 -9.85
C LEU A 103 2.93 8.63 -10.19
N GLY A 104 2.45 9.78 -10.67
CA GLY A 104 1.10 9.93 -11.23
C GLY A 104 0.91 9.09 -12.48
N PHE A 105 1.88 9.14 -13.41
CA PHE A 105 1.85 8.31 -14.61
C PHE A 105 1.96 6.81 -14.28
N TYR A 106 2.84 6.43 -13.36
CA TYR A 106 2.93 5.06 -12.86
C TYR A 106 1.61 4.62 -12.22
N SER A 107 0.94 5.49 -11.47
CA SER A 107 -0.40 5.21 -10.90
C SER A 107 -1.44 4.92 -11.99
N LEU A 108 -1.35 5.53 -13.18
CA LEU A 108 -2.21 5.20 -14.33
C LEU A 108 -1.86 3.83 -14.92
N ILE A 109 -0.56 3.54 -15.07
CA ILE A 109 -0.07 2.25 -15.59
C ILE A 109 -0.58 1.08 -14.74
N VAL A 110 -0.56 1.24 -13.42
CA VAL A 110 -0.99 0.18 -12.49
C VAL A 110 -2.51 0.02 -12.38
N GLY A 111 -3.29 0.72 -13.22
CA GLY A 111 -4.75 0.64 -13.23
C GLY A 111 -5.45 1.59 -12.24
N TRP A 112 -4.80 2.69 -11.85
CA TRP A 112 -5.36 3.72 -10.94
C TRP A 112 -5.90 3.15 -9.62
N GLN A 113 -5.15 2.17 -9.07
CA GLN A 113 -5.60 1.44 -7.90
C GLN A 113 -5.69 2.34 -6.65
N PRO A 114 -6.70 2.14 -5.79
CA PRO A 114 -6.91 2.98 -4.60
C PRO A 114 -5.69 3.11 -3.67
N PRO A 115 -4.91 2.04 -3.39
CA PRO A 115 -3.69 2.16 -2.57
C PRO A 115 -2.62 3.07 -3.18
N ALA A 116 -2.43 3.03 -4.49
CA ALA A 116 -1.44 3.82 -5.22
C ALA A 116 -1.84 5.30 -5.22
N VAL A 117 -3.11 5.59 -5.55
CA VAL A 117 -3.63 6.95 -5.57
C VAL A 117 -3.62 7.59 -4.18
N ARG A 118 -3.98 6.84 -3.13
CA ARG A 118 -3.87 7.34 -1.74
C ARG A 118 -2.42 7.67 -1.37
N ALA A 119 -1.46 6.84 -1.76
CA ALA A 119 -0.04 7.09 -1.49
C ALA A 119 0.47 8.33 -2.24
N LEU A 120 0.07 8.52 -3.50
CA LEU A 120 0.38 9.72 -4.29
C LEU A 120 -0.20 10.97 -3.64
N LEU A 121 -1.47 10.94 -3.24
CA LEU A 121 -2.13 12.04 -2.55
C LEU A 121 -1.49 12.33 -1.20
N ALA A 122 -1.06 11.31 -0.46
CA ALA A 122 -0.31 11.49 0.79
C ALA A 122 1.02 12.23 0.56
N LEU A 123 1.77 11.88 -0.50
CA LEU A 123 3.01 12.56 -0.88
C LEU A 123 2.76 14.03 -1.25
N ILE A 124 1.77 14.29 -2.10
CA ILE A 124 1.37 15.66 -2.52
C ILE A 124 0.94 16.48 -1.30
N THR A 125 0.11 15.91 -0.43
CA THR A 125 -0.41 16.58 0.77
C THR A 125 0.73 16.92 1.72
N ARG A 126 1.61 15.95 2.03
CA ARG A 126 2.77 16.17 2.90
C ARG A 126 3.67 17.29 2.39
N HIS A 127 3.92 17.34 1.09
CA HIS A 127 4.76 18.39 0.53
C HIS A 127 4.08 19.76 0.54
N SER A 128 2.80 19.81 0.17
CA SER A 128 2.01 21.05 0.17
C SER A 128 1.96 21.65 1.58
N LEU A 129 1.72 20.82 2.61
CA LEU A 129 1.75 21.26 4.00
C LEU A 129 3.11 21.80 4.42
N LYS A 130 4.21 21.14 4.03
CA LYS A 130 5.57 21.62 4.28
C LYS A 130 5.81 22.98 3.61
N HIS A 131 5.30 23.18 2.39
CA HIS A 131 5.40 24.45 1.67
C HIS A 131 4.68 25.58 2.44
N PHE A 132 3.49 25.31 2.98
CA PHE A 132 2.74 26.23 3.84
C PHE A 132 3.23 26.29 5.30
N ARG A 133 4.34 25.60 5.64
CA ARG A 133 4.89 25.49 7.00
C ARG A 133 3.90 24.92 8.03
N LEU A 134 2.89 24.19 7.56
CA LEU A 134 1.93 23.48 8.39
C LEU A 134 2.50 22.11 8.75
N HIS A 135 2.65 21.86 10.05
CA HIS A 135 3.15 20.59 10.56
C HIS A 135 1.98 19.75 11.05
N LEU A 136 1.65 18.70 10.30
CA LEU A 136 0.64 17.72 10.69
C LEU A 136 1.34 16.46 11.24
N PRO A 137 0.92 15.97 12.42
CA PRO A 137 1.34 14.67 12.93
C PRO A 137 1.13 13.55 11.89
N PRO A 138 1.99 12.51 11.86
CA PRO A 138 1.92 11.47 10.84
C PRO A 138 0.55 10.79 10.71
N ASP A 139 -0.11 10.47 11.84
CA ASP A 139 -1.42 9.81 11.85
C ASP A 139 -2.53 10.72 11.30
N LEU A 140 -2.49 12.02 11.61
CA LEU A 140 -3.39 13.01 11.00
C LEU A 140 -3.08 13.22 9.51
N GLY A 141 -1.82 13.09 9.11
CA GLY A 141 -1.44 13.07 7.69
C GLY A 141 -2.05 11.88 6.95
N VAL A 142 -2.05 10.70 7.57
CA VAL A 142 -2.72 9.50 7.03
C VAL A 142 -4.24 9.72 6.95
N LEU A 143 -4.85 10.30 7.99
CA LEU A 143 -6.26 10.68 7.99
C LEU A 143 -6.57 11.63 6.82
N ALA A 144 -5.83 12.73 6.71
CA ALA A 144 -6.02 13.73 5.67
C ALA A 144 -5.88 13.11 4.26
N ALA A 145 -4.85 12.31 4.03
CA ALA A 145 -4.65 11.64 2.74
C ALA A 145 -5.82 10.71 2.38
N GLY A 146 -6.31 9.92 3.34
CA GLY A 146 -7.46 9.03 3.12
C GLY A 146 -8.75 9.81 2.84
N LEU A 147 -9.00 10.89 3.58
CA LEU A 147 -10.17 11.75 3.37
C LEU A 147 -10.14 12.48 2.03
N ILE A 148 -8.98 13.02 1.63
CA ILE A 148 -8.80 13.63 0.31
C ILE A 148 -9.05 12.58 -0.78
N THR A 149 -8.55 11.36 -0.59
CA THR A 149 -8.78 10.25 -1.54
C THR A 149 -10.27 9.96 -1.71
N LEU A 150 -11.03 9.82 -0.61
CA LEU A 150 -12.47 9.58 -0.66
C LEU A 150 -13.26 10.75 -1.23
N SER A 151 -12.80 11.98 -1.01
CA SER A 151 -13.45 13.18 -1.54
C SER A 151 -13.32 13.24 -3.06
N LEU A 152 -12.15 12.87 -3.59
CA LEU A 152 -11.90 12.81 -5.03
C LEU A 152 -12.56 11.58 -5.68
N PHE A 153 -12.64 10.46 -4.96
CA PHE A 153 -13.14 9.17 -5.46
C PHE A 153 -14.17 8.57 -4.49
N PRO A 154 -15.41 9.09 -4.45
CA PRO A 154 -16.42 8.65 -3.49
C PRO A 154 -16.87 7.20 -3.71
N THR A 155 -16.74 6.68 -4.94
CA THR A 155 -17.04 5.27 -5.25
C THR A 155 -16.11 4.28 -4.54
N TRP A 156 -14.99 4.73 -3.96
CA TRP A 156 -14.05 3.88 -3.23
C TRP A 156 -14.41 3.69 -1.75
N TRP A 157 -15.56 4.20 -1.30
CA TRP A 157 -16.09 3.92 0.04
C TRP A 157 -16.19 2.42 0.35
N ASP A 158 -16.50 1.59 -0.66
CA ASP A 158 -16.60 0.14 -0.55
C ASP A 158 -15.32 -0.61 -0.96
N SER A 159 -14.23 0.11 -1.22
CA SER A 159 -12.99 -0.51 -1.69
C SER A 159 -12.18 -1.12 -0.54
N LEU A 160 -12.15 -2.46 -0.48
CA LEU A 160 -11.30 -3.18 0.47
C LEU A 160 -9.81 -2.82 0.33
N SER A 161 -9.31 -2.66 -0.90
CA SER A 161 -7.92 -2.27 -1.13
C SER A 161 -7.57 -0.92 -0.52
N LEU A 162 -8.50 0.05 -0.57
CA LEU A 162 -8.32 1.35 0.07
C LEU A 162 -8.24 1.21 1.58
N LEU A 163 -9.17 0.44 2.17
CA LEU A 163 -9.24 0.18 3.61
C LEU A 163 -7.96 -0.51 4.12
N MET A 164 -7.49 -1.54 3.43
CA MET A 164 -6.21 -2.20 3.74
C MET A 164 -5.03 -1.24 3.65
N SER A 165 -4.97 -0.40 2.59
CA SER A 165 -3.91 0.60 2.44
C SER A 165 -3.93 1.64 3.56
N TRP A 166 -5.11 2.01 4.04
CA TRP A 166 -5.27 2.92 5.17
C TRP A 166 -4.77 2.29 6.48
N CYS A 167 -5.18 1.06 6.78
CA CYS A 167 -4.71 0.30 7.94
C CYS A 167 -3.18 0.13 7.92
N ALA A 168 -2.60 -0.22 6.77
CA ALA A 168 -1.15 -0.34 6.62
C ALA A 168 -0.44 1.00 6.87
N ALA A 169 -0.98 2.12 6.39
CA ALA A 169 -0.41 3.45 6.64
C ALA A 169 -0.47 3.85 8.13
N LEU A 170 -1.55 3.50 8.83
CA LEU A 170 -1.66 3.71 10.27
C LEU A 170 -0.64 2.88 11.06
N ALA A 171 -0.49 1.60 10.70
CA ALA A 171 0.51 0.72 11.28
C ALA A 171 1.93 1.28 11.17
N LEU A 172 2.30 1.82 10.01
CA LEU A 172 3.63 2.41 9.80
C LEU A 172 3.85 3.71 10.61
N CYS A 173 2.78 4.45 10.94
CA CYS A 173 2.86 5.64 11.79
C CYS A 173 2.95 5.33 13.29
N TRP A 174 2.61 4.10 13.69
CA TRP A 174 2.57 3.69 15.10
C TRP A 174 3.93 3.81 15.81
N GLY A 175 5.01 3.43 15.13
CA GLY A 175 6.36 3.53 15.69
C GLY A 175 6.79 4.97 16.01
N SER A 176 6.43 5.93 15.16
CA SER A 176 6.68 7.35 15.41
C SER A 176 5.84 7.90 16.57
N LEU A 177 4.59 7.44 16.70
CA LEU A 177 3.69 7.87 17.76
C LEU A 177 4.24 7.52 19.15
N LEU A 178 4.76 6.29 19.31
CA LEU A 178 5.33 5.79 20.56
C LEU A 178 6.77 6.27 20.86
N ARG A 179 7.34 7.16 20.04
CA ARG A 179 8.71 7.71 20.21
C ARG A 179 9.82 6.66 20.25
N VAL A 180 9.63 5.53 19.58
CA VAL A 180 10.67 4.50 19.48
C VAL A 180 11.73 4.95 18.49
N LYS A 181 12.86 5.43 19.02
CA LYS A 181 14.02 5.87 18.24
C LYS A 181 14.87 4.73 17.64
N PRO A 182 15.23 3.66 18.37
CA PRO A 182 16.15 2.66 17.84
C PRO A 182 15.51 1.92 16.65
N PRO A 183 16.27 1.64 15.58
CA PRO A 183 15.72 1.15 14.31
C PRO A 183 15.12 -0.25 14.43
N LEU A 184 15.77 -1.16 15.14
CA LEU A 184 15.31 -2.55 15.28
C LEU A 184 13.99 -2.66 16.08
N PRO A 185 13.85 -2.05 17.29
CA PRO A 185 12.57 -2.03 17.99
C PRO A 185 11.47 -1.32 17.21
N ARG A 186 11.80 -0.26 16.46
CA ARG A 186 10.83 0.43 15.60
C ARG A 186 10.33 -0.48 14.47
N LEU A 187 11.21 -1.27 13.87
CA LEU A 187 10.85 -2.24 12.84
C LEU A 187 9.92 -3.33 13.41
N LEU A 188 10.30 -3.96 14.53
CA LEU A 188 9.47 -4.98 15.18
C LEU A 188 8.09 -4.43 15.58
N LEU A 189 8.07 -3.22 16.14
CA LEU A 189 6.84 -2.54 16.52
C LEU A 189 5.96 -2.23 15.29
N SER A 190 6.58 -1.88 14.15
CA SER A 190 5.84 -1.67 12.90
C SER A 190 5.22 -2.98 12.39
N GLN A 191 5.90 -4.12 12.54
CA GLN A 191 5.33 -5.44 12.19
C GLN A 191 4.15 -5.80 13.10
N VAL A 192 4.29 -5.58 14.42
CA VAL A 192 3.17 -5.74 15.37
C VAL A 192 2.02 -4.81 14.99
N GLY A 193 2.31 -3.56 14.63
CA GLY A 193 1.32 -2.64 14.10
C GLY A 193 0.64 -3.18 12.85
N ILE A 194 1.38 -3.68 11.86
CA ILE A 194 0.79 -4.24 10.63
C ILE A 194 -0.15 -5.39 10.99
N PHE A 195 0.27 -6.32 11.85
CA PHE A 195 -0.57 -7.43 12.31
C PHE A 195 -1.85 -6.96 13.00
N VAL A 196 -1.74 -6.02 13.96
CA VAL A 196 -2.89 -5.50 14.70
C VAL A 196 -3.85 -4.74 13.77
N PHE A 197 -3.36 -3.77 13.00
CA PHE A 197 -4.21 -2.90 12.18
C PHE A 197 -4.80 -3.64 10.97
N MET A 198 -4.07 -4.61 10.39
CA MET A 198 -4.56 -5.43 9.28
C MET A 198 -5.42 -6.61 9.73
N SER A 199 -5.53 -6.87 11.03
CA SER A 199 -6.30 -8.02 11.54
C SER A 199 -7.76 -8.02 11.09
N ALA A 200 -8.44 -6.88 11.17
CA ALA A 200 -9.82 -6.77 10.71
C ALA A 200 -9.94 -6.88 9.18
N PRO A 201 -9.21 -6.11 8.35
CA PRO A 201 -9.28 -6.26 6.90
C PRO A 201 -8.91 -7.65 6.37
N LEU A 202 -7.99 -8.36 7.02
CA LEU A 202 -7.57 -9.71 6.63
C LEU A 202 -8.46 -10.81 7.22
N TRP A 203 -9.39 -10.47 8.11
CA TRP A 203 -10.31 -11.44 8.69
C TRP A 203 -11.16 -12.10 7.59
N GLY A 204 -11.04 -13.41 7.44
CA GLY A 204 -11.74 -14.19 6.40
C GLY A 204 -11.11 -14.15 5.00
N LEU A 205 -10.03 -13.39 4.80
CA LEU A 205 -9.29 -13.31 3.53
C LEU A 205 -7.86 -13.84 3.64
N GLY A 206 -7.22 -13.68 4.78
CA GLY A 206 -5.89 -14.18 5.10
C GLY A 206 -5.89 -15.01 6.38
N SER A 207 -4.72 -15.54 6.74
CA SER A 207 -4.54 -16.19 8.04
C SER A 207 -4.11 -15.15 9.09
N LEU A 208 -4.84 -15.08 10.20
CA LEU A 208 -4.43 -14.24 11.34
C LEU A 208 -3.45 -14.98 12.25
N HIS A 209 -2.53 -15.72 11.64
CA HIS A 209 -1.55 -16.51 12.36
C HIS A 209 -0.42 -15.62 12.86
N PRO A 210 0.05 -15.74 14.13
CA PRO A 210 1.16 -14.94 14.65
C PRO A 210 2.45 -15.08 13.84
N LEU A 211 2.68 -16.22 13.18
CA LEU A 211 3.81 -16.41 12.26
C LEU A 211 3.82 -15.42 11.08
N SER A 212 2.67 -14.82 10.74
CA SER A 212 2.62 -13.74 9.75
C SER A 212 3.50 -12.55 10.11
N LEU A 213 3.80 -12.31 11.40
CA LEU A 213 4.78 -11.30 11.82
C LEU A 213 6.18 -11.64 11.29
N ILE A 214 6.57 -12.91 11.44
CA ILE A 214 7.87 -13.41 10.98
C ILE A 214 7.92 -13.40 9.46
N TYR A 215 6.85 -13.83 8.80
CA TYR A 215 6.77 -13.85 7.34
C TYR A 215 6.79 -12.44 6.76
N ASN A 216 6.04 -11.48 7.31
CA ASN A 216 6.11 -10.09 6.88
C ASN A 216 7.51 -9.50 7.10
N LEU A 217 8.16 -9.80 8.23
CA LEU A 217 9.51 -9.31 8.51
C LEU A 217 10.55 -9.85 7.51
N LEU A 218 10.45 -11.12 7.13
CA LEU A 218 11.45 -11.79 6.27
C LEU A 218 11.14 -11.65 4.77
N LEU A 219 9.88 -11.80 4.37
CA LEU A 219 9.48 -11.89 2.96
C LEU A 219 9.02 -10.55 2.37
N ALA A 220 8.48 -9.61 3.15
CA ALA A 220 8.12 -8.30 2.61
C ALA A 220 9.31 -7.53 2.02
N PRO A 221 10.52 -7.57 2.64
CA PRO A 221 11.72 -6.99 2.03
C PRO A 221 12.12 -7.68 0.73
N VAL A 222 11.93 -9.00 0.62
CA VAL A 222 12.20 -9.74 -0.63
C VAL A 222 11.29 -9.24 -1.74
N VAL A 223 9.99 -9.10 -1.49
CA VAL A 223 9.05 -8.54 -2.47
C VAL A 223 9.42 -7.10 -2.86
N SER A 224 9.66 -6.25 -1.86
CA SER A 224 9.81 -4.81 -2.09
C SER A 224 11.19 -4.40 -2.61
N TYR A 225 12.27 -5.00 -2.10
CA TYR A 225 13.65 -4.61 -2.40
C TYR A 225 14.40 -5.58 -3.32
N ALA A 226 13.90 -6.80 -3.55
CA ALA A 226 14.49 -7.72 -4.52
C ALA A 226 13.60 -7.89 -5.75
N LEU A 227 12.39 -8.42 -5.60
CA LEU A 227 11.51 -8.74 -6.74
C LEU A 227 11.07 -7.49 -7.49
N LEU A 228 10.64 -6.43 -6.81
CA LEU A 228 10.16 -5.22 -7.48
C LEU A 228 11.24 -4.49 -8.28
N PRO A 229 12.45 -4.20 -7.74
CA PRO A 229 13.53 -3.60 -8.54
C PRO A 229 13.97 -4.49 -9.71
N LEU A 230 14.03 -5.80 -9.47
CA LEU A 230 14.38 -6.76 -10.52
C LEU A 230 13.32 -6.78 -11.63
N ALA A 231 12.04 -6.72 -11.28
CA ALA A 231 10.95 -6.61 -12.23
C ALA A 231 11.13 -5.37 -13.12
N PHE A 232 11.39 -4.18 -12.55
CA PHE A 232 11.70 -2.98 -13.34
C PHE A 232 12.94 -3.17 -14.22
N PHE A 233 14.00 -3.76 -13.66
CA PHE A 233 15.24 -4.01 -14.42
C PHE A 233 15.00 -4.89 -15.64
N VAL A 234 14.24 -5.98 -15.49
CA VAL A 234 13.97 -6.92 -16.58
C VAL A 234 13.10 -6.30 -17.68
N THR A 235 12.21 -5.37 -17.33
CA THR A 235 11.46 -4.62 -18.37
C THR A 235 12.35 -3.71 -19.22
N LEU A 236 13.44 -3.18 -18.65
CA LEU A 236 14.40 -2.35 -19.38
C LEU A 236 15.44 -3.20 -20.12
N LEU A 237 15.84 -4.33 -19.54
CA LEU A 237 16.82 -5.25 -20.10
C LEU A 237 16.28 -6.70 -20.05
N PRO A 238 15.59 -7.15 -21.12
CA PRO A 238 14.98 -8.49 -21.18
C PRO A 238 15.98 -9.66 -21.00
N SER A 239 17.27 -9.42 -21.21
CA SER A 239 18.31 -10.42 -20.93
C SER A 239 18.35 -10.85 -19.46
N GLY A 240 17.81 -10.04 -18.53
CA GLY A 240 17.76 -10.36 -17.10
C GLY A 240 16.60 -11.27 -16.67
N VAL A 241 15.72 -11.69 -17.59
CA VAL A 241 14.52 -12.50 -17.27
C VAL A 241 14.85 -13.75 -16.47
N PHE A 242 15.93 -14.46 -16.81
CA PHE A 242 16.32 -15.69 -16.11
C PHE A 242 16.62 -15.46 -14.62
N VAL A 243 17.14 -14.28 -14.25
CA VAL A 243 17.41 -13.93 -12.85
C VAL A 243 16.10 -13.69 -12.13
N PHE A 244 15.15 -13.00 -12.77
CA PHE A 244 13.81 -12.79 -12.21
C PHE A 244 13.09 -14.11 -11.97
N ASP A 245 13.05 -14.98 -12.97
CA ASP A 245 12.39 -16.28 -12.88
C ASP A 245 13.03 -17.13 -11.76
N ALA A 246 14.36 -17.14 -11.64
CA ALA A 246 15.05 -17.88 -10.58
C ALA A 246 14.74 -17.36 -9.16
N VAL A 247 14.74 -16.04 -8.98
CA VAL A 247 14.42 -15.42 -7.67
C VAL A 247 12.95 -15.63 -7.32
N MET A 248 12.05 -15.51 -8.31
CA MET A 248 10.62 -15.71 -8.11
C MET A 248 10.29 -17.18 -7.81
N GLU A 249 10.95 -18.13 -8.47
CA GLU A 249 10.77 -19.55 -8.17
C GLU A 249 11.26 -19.88 -6.76
N PHE A 250 12.43 -19.37 -6.36
CA PHE A 250 12.91 -19.52 -4.98
C PHE A 250 11.93 -18.93 -3.96
N PHE A 251 11.37 -17.74 -4.25
CA PHE A 251 10.34 -17.12 -3.43
C PHE A 251 9.09 -17.99 -3.34
N ARG A 252 8.62 -18.54 -4.47
CA ARG A 252 7.43 -19.41 -4.56
C ARG A 252 7.60 -20.69 -3.75
N GLN A 253 8.74 -21.36 -3.87
CA GLN A 253 9.08 -22.56 -3.09
C GLN A 253 9.15 -22.28 -1.59
N THR A 254 9.82 -21.18 -1.21
CA THR A 254 9.88 -20.74 0.19
C THR A 254 8.48 -20.44 0.72
N LEU A 255 7.66 -19.75 -0.06
CA LEU A 255 6.29 -19.41 0.31
C LEU A 255 5.42 -20.66 0.49
N ALA A 256 5.53 -21.63 -0.43
CA ALA A 256 4.81 -22.90 -0.35
C ALA A 256 5.16 -23.65 0.94
N PHE A 257 6.46 -23.80 1.23
CA PHE A 257 6.97 -24.43 2.45
C PHE A 257 6.47 -23.75 3.72
N LEU A 258 6.53 -22.41 3.78
CA LEU A 258 6.06 -21.65 4.94
C LEU A 258 4.53 -21.64 5.09
N SER A 259 3.79 -21.88 4.01
CA SER A 259 2.32 -21.89 4.02
C SER A 259 1.72 -23.24 4.45
N GLU A 260 2.47 -24.33 4.30
CA GLU A 260 2.03 -25.70 4.63
C GLU A 260 1.46 -25.86 6.05
N PRO A 261 2.09 -25.33 7.13
CA PRO A 261 1.56 -25.49 8.48
C PRO A 261 0.28 -24.69 8.76
N ILE A 262 -0.17 -23.83 7.83
CA ILE A 262 -1.24 -22.86 8.09
C ILE A 262 -2.55 -23.33 7.48
N VAL A 263 -3.48 -23.70 8.35
CA VAL A 263 -4.86 -24.00 7.95
C VAL A 263 -5.66 -22.71 7.81
N MET A 264 -6.23 -22.49 6.62
CA MET A 264 -7.15 -21.38 6.38
C MET A 264 -8.55 -21.79 6.82
N HIS A 265 -9.06 -21.14 7.85
CA HIS A 265 -10.48 -21.21 8.15
C HIS A 265 -11.22 -20.21 7.27
N LYS A 266 -12.11 -20.71 6.41
CA LYS A 266 -13.03 -19.85 5.64
C LYS A 266 -14.02 -19.22 6.61
N THR A 267 -13.71 -18.02 7.08
CA THR A 267 -14.64 -17.19 7.84
C THR A 267 -15.22 -16.11 6.94
N ARG A 268 -16.42 -15.62 7.28
CA ARG A 268 -17.03 -14.53 6.54
C ARG A 268 -16.20 -13.25 6.78
N PRO A 269 -15.79 -12.53 5.72
CA PRO A 269 -15.10 -11.27 5.90
C PRO A 269 -16.03 -10.24 6.58
N PRO A 270 -15.47 -9.31 7.37
CA PRO A 270 -16.26 -8.26 8.00
C PRO A 270 -16.91 -7.37 6.94
N SER A 271 -18.03 -6.75 7.30
CA SER A 271 -18.67 -5.76 6.44
C SER A 271 -17.77 -4.54 6.27
N VAL A 272 -17.89 -3.85 5.13
CA VAL A 272 -17.18 -2.58 4.86
C VAL A 272 -17.44 -1.57 5.99
N ALA A 273 -18.68 -1.49 6.49
CA ALA A 273 -19.02 -0.62 7.62
C ALA A 273 -18.23 -0.96 8.90
N ALA A 274 -18.03 -2.24 9.20
CA ALA A 274 -17.21 -2.66 10.35
C ALA A 274 -15.74 -2.26 10.17
N LEU A 275 -15.21 -2.33 8.95
CA LEU A 275 -13.85 -1.87 8.64
C LEU A 275 -13.70 -0.35 8.76
N TRP A 276 -14.73 0.43 8.41
CA TRP A 276 -14.73 1.88 8.66
C TRP A 276 -14.71 2.18 10.16
N TRP A 277 -15.56 1.50 10.93
CA TRP A 277 -15.53 1.62 12.40
C TRP A 277 -14.17 1.25 12.98
N TRP A 278 -13.52 0.22 12.45
CA TRP A 278 -12.16 -0.16 12.82
C TRP A 278 -11.15 0.96 12.57
N ILE A 279 -11.15 1.57 11.38
CA ILE A 279 -10.26 2.69 11.05
C ILE A 279 -10.53 3.88 11.97
N VAL A 280 -11.80 4.26 12.16
CA VAL A 280 -12.19 5.39 13.03
C VAL A 280 -11.75 5.14 14.47
N PHE A 281 -12.01 3.94 14.99
CA PHE A 281 -11.61 3.54 16.33
C PHE A 281 -10.10 3.72 16.54
N TRP A 282 -9.28 3.19 15.62
CA TRP A 282 -7.83 3.32 15.73
C TRP A 282 -7.33 4.76 15.56
N GLN A 283 -7.95 5.55 14.68
CA GLN A 283 -7.62 6.97 14.54
C GLN A 283 -7.88 7.74 15.84
N VAL A 284 -9.02 7.46 16.50
CA VAL A 284 -9.36 8.07 17.78
C VAL A 284 -8.36 7.64 18.86
N ILE A 285 -8.01 6.36 18.93
CA ILE A 285 -6.98 5.87 19.87
C ILE A 285 -5.64 6.54 19.62
N MET A 286 -5.17 6.58 18.37
CA MET A 286 -3.88 7.20 18.05
C MET A 286 -3.88 8.69 18.39
N HIS A 287 -5.00 9.39 18.17
CA HIS A 287 -5.15 10.79 18.56
C HIS A 287 -5.02 10.99 20.08
N PHE A 288 -5.76 10.23 20.89
CA PHE A 288 -5.70 10.34 22.35
C PHE A 288 -4.34 9.89 22.91
N LEU A 289 -3.76 8.82 22.34
CA LEU A 289 -2.43 8.37 22.72
C LEU A 289 -1.37 9.45 22.38
N ARG A 290 -1.52 10.14 21.24
CA ARG A 290 -0.68 11.29 20.91
C ARG A 290 -0.85 12.39 21.95
N LEU A 291 -2.07 12.83 22.23
CA LEU A 291 -2.32 13.89 23.22
C LEU A 291 -1.68 13.55 24.57
N HIS A 292 -1.79 12.30 25.01
CA HIS A 292 -1.22 11.84 26.27
C HIS A 292 0.32 11.81 26.26
N LEU A 293 0.93 11.22 25.22
CA LEU A 293 2.39 11.06 25.13
C LEU A 293 3.12 12.35 24.73
N TRP A 294 2.48 13.19 23.92
CA TRP A 294 3.09 14.39 23.34
C TRP A 294 2.74 15.67 24.08
N GLN A 295 1.67 15.71 24.87
CA GLN A 295 1.28 16.87 25.68
C GLN A 295 1.31 18.19 24.89
N GLY A 296 0.90 18.15 23.61
CA GLY A 296 0.89 19.32 22.73
C GLY A 296 2.24 19.72 22.10
N ARG A 297 3.31 18.93 22.28
CA ARG A 297 4.63 19.19 21.66
C ARG A 297 4.80 18.54 20.28
N ASP A 298 3.77 18.61 19.43
CA ASP A 298 3.78 17.99 18.10
C ASP A 298 4.74 18.71 17.11
N SER A 299 5.24 19.90 17.47
CA SER A 299 5.97 20.82 16.58
C SER A 299 7.49 20.89 16.77
N ARG A 300 8.14 19.87 17.36
CA ARG A 300 9.61 19.83 17.48
C ARG A 300 10.24 18.80 16.56
#